data_AF-A0A9D2KUZ8-F1
#
_entry.id   AF-A0A9D2KUZ8-F1
#
_cell.length_a   1.000
_cell.length_b   1.000
_cell.length_c   1.000
_cell.angle_alpha   90.00
_cell.angle_beta   90.00
_cell.angle_gamma   90.00
#
_symmetry.space_group_name_H-M   'P 1'
#
loop_
_entity.id
_entity.type
_entity.pdbx_description
1 polymer ?
#
loop_
_entity_poly.entity_id
_entity_poly.type
_entity_poly.pdbx_seq_one_letter_code
_entity_poly.pdbx_strand_id
1 'polypeptide(L)'
;MDYMKDIREISDEQAVILWQASRLSLSGKYEKAPEILNVKGSVIGTLGNFSASIGKAKSKKTFNVSAIVAAALKNGTVLRYAAELPEAKRKVLYVDTEQSPHHCLNVMERIMRMAGLPDDRDNENLEFLALRKYTPEQRIRIVEQAIYHTPNLGLVVIDGIRDMVYD
;
A
#
# COMPACT_ATOMS: atom_id res chain seq x y z
N MET A 1 21.20 -20.69 8.48
CA MET A 1 20.80 -21.95 7.84
C MET A 1 19.28 -21.97 7.83
N ASP A 2 18.66 -22.16 6.66
CA ASP A 2 17.21 -22.38 6.42
C ASP A 2 16.21 -21.20 6.51
N TYR A 3 16.45 -20.09 5.80
CA TYR A 3 15.39 -19.10 5.50
C TYR A 3 15.16 -18.88 4.00
N MET A 4 15.22 -19.96 3.23
CA MET A 4 14.76 -20.03 1.83
C MET A 4 13.88 -21.26 1.56
N LYS A 5 13.47 -22.00 2.60
CA LYS A 5 12.57 -23.16 2.47
C LYS A 5 11.11 -22.73 2.54
N ASP A 6 10.65 -22.08 1.49
CA ASP A 6 9.28 -22.19 0.98
C ASP A 6 9.08 -21.41 -0.33
N ILE A 7 10.11 -21.39 -1.20
CA ILE A 7 9.77 -21.45 -2.62
C ILE A 7 9.18 -22.84 -2.77
N ARG A 8 7.85 -22.95 -2.89
CA ARG A 8 7.22 -24.22 -3.24
C ARG A 8 7.89 -24.67 -4.54
N GLU A 9 8.82 -25.62 -4.44
CA GLU A 9 9.47 -26.20 -5.61
C GLU A 9 8.37 -26.93 -6.38
N ILE A 10 7.91 -26.32 -7.47
CA ILE A 10 6.99 -26.93 -8.40
C ILE A 10 7.77 -28.00 -9.19
N SER A 11 7.15 -29.15 -9.47
CA SER A 11 7.77 -30.16 -10.32
C SER A 11 7.94 -29.64 -11.75
N ASP A 12 8.82 -30.29 -12.53
CA ASP A 12 8.99 -29.96 -13.96
C ASP A 12 7.66 -30.04 -14.73
N GLU A 13 6.82 -31.03 -14.41
CA GLU A 13 5.48 -31.18 -14.98
C GLU A 13 4.57 -29.99 -14.63
N GLN A 14 4.57 -29.55 -13.37
CA GLN A 14 3.81 -28.39 -12.93
C GLN A 14 4.32 -27.10 -13.59
N ALA A 15 5.64 -26.96 -13.75
CA ALA A 15 6.23 -25.81 -14.42
C ALA A 15 5.81 -25.74 -15.90
N VAL A 16 5.77 -26.87 -16.61
CA VAL A 16 5.28 -26.92 -18.00
C VAL A 16 3.81 -26.52 -18.09
N ILE A 17 2.96 -27.02 -17.19
CA ILE A 17 1.53 -26.66 -17.15
C ILE A 17 1.36 -25.16 -16.91
N LEU A 18 2.05 -24.60 -15.90
CA LEU A 18 1.97 -23.19 -15.57
C LEU A 18 2.50 -22.30 -16.70
N TRP A 19 3.59 -22.69 -17.37
CA TRP A 19 4.09 -21.98 -18.54
C TRP A 19 3.04 -21.91 -19.65
N GLN A 20 2.46 -23.05 -20.02
CA GLN A 20 1.45 -23.10 -21.08
C GLN A 20 0.23 -22.26 -20.71
N ALA A 21 -0.24 -22.36 -19.46
CA ALA A 21 -1.36 -21.57 -18.95
C ALA A 21 -1.07 -20.05 -18.87
N SER A 22 0.20 -19.66 -18.71
CA SER A 22 0.61 -18.25 -18.57
C SER A 22 0.88 -17.54 -19.91
N ARG A 23 0.80 -18.24 -21.05
CA ARG A 23 1.04 -17.61 -22.36
C ARG A 23 -0.10 -16.66 -22.72
N LEU A 24 0.25 -15.40 -22.97
CA LEU A 24 -0.68 -14.44 -23.55
C LEU A 24 -0.83 -14.64 -25.06
N SER A 25 -1.99 -14.28 -25.60
CA SER A 25 -2.29 -14.24 -27.03
C SER A 25 -2.69 -12.82 -27.42
N LEU A 26 -2.21 -12.35 -28.57
CA LEU A 26 -2.63 -11.06 -29.13
C LEU A 26 -4.13 -11.04 -29.51
N SER A 27 -4.74 -12.20 -29.71
CA SER A 27 -6.20 -12.32 -29.92
C SER A 27 -7.01 -12.39 -28.63
N GLY A 28 -6.33 -12.48 -27.47
CA GLY A 28 -6.98 -12.54 -26.16
C GLY A 28 -7.63 -11.21 -25.78
N LYS A 29 -8.72 -11.29 -25.01
CA LYS A 29 -9.30 -10.14 -24.32
C LYS A 29 -8.85 -10.20 -22.86
N TYR A 30 -8.22 -9.12 -22.40
CA TYR A 30 -7.71 -8.99 -21.04
C TYR A 30 -8.38 -7.79 -20.37
N GLU A 31 -8.98 -7.99 -19.21
CA GLU A 31 -9.62 -6.91 -18.47
C GLU A 31 -8.56 -5.98 -17.87
N LYS A 32 -8.79 -4.68 -18.01
CA LYS A 32 -7.95 -3.67 -17.38
C LYS A 32 -8.33 -3.57 -15.91
N ALA A 33 -7.33 -3.63 -15.03
CA ALA A 33 -7.54 -3.39 -13.61
C ALA A 33 -8.17 -1.99 -13.38
N PRO A 34 -9.13 -1.86 -12.45
CA PRO A 34 -9.73 -0.57 -12.13
C PRO A 34 -8.69 0.48 -11.75
N GLU A 35 -8.75 1.65 -12.39
CA GLU A 35 -7.90 2.80 -12.07
C GLU A 35 -8.45 3.46 -10.81
N ILE A 36 -7.62 3.59 -9.78
CA ILE A 36 -8.06 4.09 -8.46
C ILE A 36 -7.32 5.35 -8.02
N LEU A 37 -6.18 5.67 -8.65
CA LEU A 37 -5.36 6.82 -8.29
C LEU A 37 -4.82 7.53 -9.54
N ASN A 38 -4.99 8.85 -9.56
CA ASN A 38 -4.60 9.73 -10.65
C ASN A 38 -3.86 10.97 -10.14
N VAL A 39 -2.93 11.48 -10.94
CA VAL A 39 -2.32 12.80 -10.78
C VAL A 39 -2.35 13.55 -12.09
N LYS A 40 -3.05 14.69 -12.14
CA LYS A 40 -3.13 15.56 -13.33
C LYS A 40 -3.52 14.83 -14.62
N GLY A 41 -4.44 13.87 -14.54
CA GLY A 41 -4.87 13.08 -15.70
C GLY A 41 -4.00 11.86 -15.99
N SER A 42 -2.88 11.67 -15.29
CA SER A 42 -2.07 10.45 -15.40
C SER A 42 -2.43 9.44 -14.31
N VAL A 43 -2.71 8.21 -14.70
CA VAL A 43 -2.97 7.08 -13.79
C VAL A 43 -1.66 6.69 -13.11
N ILE A 44 -1.68 6.64 -11.78
CA ILE A 44 -0.51 6.26 -10.96
C ILE A 44 -0.78 5.04 -10.07
N GLY A 45 -2.02 4.56 -10.02
CA GLY A 45 -2.39 3.39 -9.24
C GLY A 45 -3.68 2.75 -9.76
N THR A 46 -3.64 1.43 -9.89
CA THR A 46 -4.77 0.57 -10.23
C THR A 46 -4.93 -0.47 -9.12
N LEU A 47 -6.13 -1.01 -8.97
CA LEU A 47 -6.41 -1.98 -7.93
C LEU A 47 -5.58 -3.26 -8.15
N GLY A 48 -4.92 -3.72 -7.09
CA GLY A 48 -4.08 -4.93 -7.11
C GLY A 48 -2.64 -4.73 -7.61
N ASN A 49 -2.27 -3.50 -7.99
CA ASN A 49 -0.90 -3.20 -8.43
C ASN A 49 -0.05 -2.57 -7.33
N PHE A 50 1.27 -2.74 -7.48
CA PHE A 50 2.28 -2.14 -6.62
C PHE A 50 2.82 -0.85 -7.24
N SER A 51 3.18 0.10 -6.38
CA SER A 51 3.79 1.36 -6.79
C SER A 51 4.82 1.81 -5.77
N ALA A 52 5.87 2.49 -6.22
CA ALA A 52 6.95 2.96 -5.37
C ALA A 52 7.12 4.48 -5.50
N SER A 53 7.15 5.18 -4.36
CA SER A 53 7.46 6.61 -4.29
C SER A 53 8.87 6.81 -3.77
N ILE A 54 9.85 6.93 -4.67
CA ILE A 54 11.27 7.08 -4.34
C ILE A 54 11.72 8.54 -4.27
N GLY A 55 12.82 8.79 -3.56
CA GLY A 55 13.38 10.12 -3.41
C GLY A 55 14.45 10.19 -2.33
N LYS A 56 15.31 11.20 -2.40
CA LYS A 56 16.40 11.44 -1.43
C LYS A 56 15.85 11.55 0.01
N ALA A 57 16.72 11.37 0.99
CA ALA A 57 16.38 11.68 2.38
C ALA A 57 15.85 13.12 2.49
N LYS A 58 14.82 13.33 3.32
CA LYS A 58 14.17 14.64 3.53
C LYS A 58 13.52 15.27 2.28
N SER A 59 13.33 14.51 1.19
CA SER A 59 12.67 14.99 -0.04
C SER A 59 11.14 15.07 0.04
N LYS A 60 10.57 15.08 1.26
CA LYS A 60 9.11 15.15 1.51
C LYS A 60 8.29 13.97 0.97
N LYS A 61 8.88 12.76 0.89
CA LYS A 61 8.17 11.53 0.48
C LYS A 61 6.91 11.28 1.32
N THR A 62 7.04 11.28 2.65
CA THR A 62 5.91 11.09 3.57
C THR A 62 4.81 12.14 3.37
N PHE A 63 5.14 13.40 3.07
CA PHE A 63 4.13 14.42 2.74
C PHE A 63 3.40 14.08 1.44
N ASN A 64 4.14 13.65 0.41
CA ASN A 64 3.56 13.22 -0.86
C ASN A 64 2.60 12.03 -0.69
N VAL A 65 3.03 11.03 0.08
CA VAL A 65 2.23 9.85 0.42
C VAL A 65 1.01 10.24 1.28
N SER A 66 1.17 11.18 2.21
CA SER A 66 0.03 11.72 3.00
C SER A 66 -1.06 12.30 2.09
N ALA A 67 -0.68 12.99 1.00
CA ALA A 67 -1.64 13.54 0.04
C ALA A 67 -2.40 12.45 -0.74
N ILE A 68 -1.72 11.37 -1.11
CA ILE A 68 -2.34 10.20 -1.76
C ILE A 68 -3.34 9.54 -0.82
N VAL A 69 -2.94 9.30 0.43
CA VAL A 69 -3.81 8.66 1.43
C VAL A 69 -5.01 9.54 1.76
N ALA A 70 -4.80 10.86 1.90
CA ALA A 70 -5.89 11.79 2.10
C ALA A 70 -6.89 11.81 0.92
N ALA A 71 -6.39 11.74 -0.33
CA ALA A 71 -7.25 11.59 -1.51
C ALA A 71 -8.07 10.29 -1.46
N ALA A 72 -7.44 9.18 -1.08
CA ALA A 72 -8.08 7.87 -0.94
C ALA A 72 -9.17 7.86 0.14
N LEU A 73 -8.90 8.42 1.32
CA LEU A 73 -9.88 8.53 2.41
C LEU A 73 -11.05 9.45 2.05
N LYS A 74 -10.76 10.56 1.38
CA LYS A 74 -11.80 11.46 0.85
C LYS A 74 -12.59 10.82 -0.30
N ASN A 75 -12.03 9.80 -0.95
CA ASN A 75 -12.52 9.24 -2.20
C ASN A 75 -12.77 10.34 -3.26
N GLY A 76 -11.78 11.22 -3.42
CA GLY A 76 -11.87 12.36 -4.33
C GLY A 76 -10.54 13.07 -4.49
N THR A 77 -10.57 14.38 -4.76
CA THR A 77 -9.36 15.16 -5.00
C THR A 77 -8.82 15.81 -3.73
N VAL A 78 -7.54 15.57 -3.46
CA VAL A 78 -6.71 16.28 -2.46
C VAL A 78 -5.41 16.73 -3.13
N LEU A 79 -5.12 18.03 -3.06
CA LEU A 79 -4.04 18.67 -3.83
C LEU A 79 -4.16 18.33 -5.33
N ARG A 80 -3.22 17.53 -5.86
CA ARG A 80 -3.16 17.10 -7.27
C ARG A 80 -3.51 15.63 -7.44
N TYR A 81 -3.78 14.92 -6.35
CA TYR A 81 -4.13 13.51 -6.33
C TYR A 81 -5.64 13.38 -6.35
N ALA A 82 -6.16 12.55 -7.25
CA ALA A 82 -7.55 12.13 -7.27
C ALA A 82 -7.60 10.63 -7.03
N ALA A 83 -8.49 10.21 -6.12
CA ALA A 83 -8.71 8.80 -5.82
C ALA A 83 -10.18 8.43 -5.99
N GLU A 84 -10.44 7.24 -6.52
CA GLU A 84 -11.77 6.67 -6.66
C GLU A 84 -11.71 5.17 -6.37
N LEU A 85 -11.87 4.83 -5.10
CA LEU A 85 -11.88 3.47 -4.59
C LEU A 85 -13.32 2.92 -4.57
N PRO A 86 -13.53 1.65 -4.97
CA PRO A 86 -14.81 0.97 -4.82
C PRO A 86 -15.30 1.01 -3.37
N GLU A 87 -16.61 1.06 -3.16
CA GLU A 87 -17.21 1.17 -1.82
C GLU A 87 -16.76 0.05 -0.88
N ALA A 88 -16.69 -1.18 -1.38
CA ALA A 88 -16.20 -2.35 -0.62
C ALA A 88 -14.67 -2.39 -0.45
N LYS A 89 -13.94 -1.33 -0.83
CA LYS A 89 -12.46 -1.25 -0.78
C LYS A 89 -11.98 0.13 -0.32
N ARG A 90 -12.65 0.76 0.65
CA ARG A 90 -12.29 2.12 1.13
C ARG A 90 -11.33 2.17 2.31
N LYS A 91 -11.03 1.04 2.96
CA LYS A 91 -10.11 1.00 4.10
C LYS A 91 -8.67 1.18 3.59
N VAL A 92 -7.91 2.02 4.29
CA VAL A 92 -6.49 2.29 4.06
C VAL A 92 -5.69 1.79 5.25
N LEU A 93 -4.66 0.98 4.97
CA LEU A 93 -3.65 0.58 5.94
C LEU A 93 -2.37 1.37 5.69
N TYR A 94 -1.96 2.18 6.65
CA TYR A 94 -0.69 2.89 6.63
C TYR A 94 0.29 2.24 7.61
N VAL A 95 1.47 1.89 7.14
CA VAL A 95 2.54 1.28 7.94
C VAL A 95 3.75 2.20 7.89
N ASP A 96 4.22 2.66 9.03
CA ASP A 96 5.45 3.45 9.17
C ASP A 96 6.51 2.64 9.93
N THR A 97 7.67 2.41 9.32
CA THR A 97 8.78 1.67 9.94
C THR A 97 9.93 2.56 10.43
N GLU A 98 9.90 3.86 10.13
CA GLU A 98 11.02 4.78 10.31
C GLU A 98 10.84 5.69 11.54
N GLN A 99 9.61 6.04 11.89
CA GLN A 99 9.30 7.15 12.79
C GLN A 99 8.87 6.71 14.19
N SER A 100 8.97 7.64 15.14
CA SER A 100 8.46 7.44 16.51
C SER A 100 6.93 7.66 16.55
N PRO A 101 6.21 7.13 17.55
CA PRO A 101 4.76 7.28 17.64
C PRO A 101 4.26 8.72 17.57
N HIS A 102 4.96 9.67 18.21
CA HIS A 102 4.62 11.10 18.16
C HIS A 102 4.68 11.66 16.73
N HIS A 103 5.69 11.27 15.94
CA HIS A 103 5.79 11.72 14.55
C HIS A 103 4.74 11.02 13.67
N CYS A 104 4.44 9.75 13.90
CA CYS A 104 3.34 9.05 13.24
C CYS A 104 2.00 9.74 13.49
N LEU A 105 1.72 10.18 14.72
CA LEU A 105 0.51 10.94 15.05
C LEU A 105 0.42 12.23 14.23
N ASN A 106 1.51 12.99 14.12
CA ASN A 106 1.54 14.20 13.29
C ASN A 106 1.30 13.92 11.79
N VAL A 107 1.72 12.74 11.29
CA VAL A 107 1.42 12.30 9.92
C VAL A 107 -0.06 11.97 9.78
N MET A 108 -0.62 11.23 10.73
CA MET A 108 -2.03 10.84 10.78
C MET A 108 -2.94 12.09 10.83
N GLU A 109 -2.71 13.01 11.77
CA GLU A 109 -3.46 14.27 11.86
C GLU A 109 -3.41 15.06 10.55
N ARG A 110 -2.22 15.14 9.92
CA ARG A 110 -2.06 15.83 8.63
C ARG A 110 -2.91 15.17 7.54
N ILE A 111 -2.92 13.84 7.46
CA ILE A 111 -3.75 13.10 6.50
C ILE A 111 -5.23 13.45 6.71
N MET A 112 -5.69 13.42 7.96
CA MET A 112 -7.08 13.74 8.33
C MET A 112 -7.46 15.17 7.93
N ARG A 113 -6.63 16.17 8.30
CA ARG A 113 -6.82 17.58 7.89
C ARG A 113 -6.86 17.75 6.37
N MET A 114 -5.96 17.09 5.64
CA MET A 114 -5.90 17.18 4.17
C MET A 114 -7.11 16.54 3.50
N ALA A 115 -7.68 15.49 4.09
CA ALA A 115 -8.91 14.85 3.62
C ALA A 115 -10.18 15.66 3.96
N GLY A 116 -10.07 16.67 4.85
CA GLY A 116 -11.22 17.42 5.36
C GLY A 116 -12.01 16.64 6.42
N LEU A 117 -11.35 15.74 7.13
CA LEU A 117 -11.94 14.90 8.18
C LEU A 117 -11.47 15.38 9.57
N PRO A 118 -12.23 15.07 10.65
CA PRO A 118 -11.82 15.35 12.02
C PRO A 118 -10.47 14.68 12.34
N ASP A 119 -9.55 15.43 12.94
CA ASP A 119 -8.19 15.00 13.29
C ASP A 119 -7.98 14.79 14.81
N ASP A 120 -9.05 14.92 15.59
CA ASP A 120 -9.11 14.72 17.05
C ASP A 120 -9.64 13.34 17.45
N ARG A 121 -9.94 12.48 16.47
CA ARG A 121 -10.48 11.13 16.66
C ARG A 121 -10.08 10.20 15.52
N ASP A 122 -10.19 8.90 15.78
CA ASP A 122 -9.92 7.87 14.79
C ASP A 122 -10.97 7.88 13.66
N ASN A 123 -10.54 7.42 12.49
CA ASN A 123 -11.41 7.20 11.34
C ASN A 123 -11.50 5.70 11.03
N GLU A 124 -12.70 5.19 10.89
CA GLU A 124 -12.94 3.77 10.60
C GLU A 124 -12.27 3.28 9.31
N ASN A 125 -11.99 4.16 8.34
CA ASN A 125 -11.34 3.84 7.07
C ASN A 125 -9.81 4.05 7.09
N LEU A 126 -9.22 4.50 8.20
CA LEU A 126 -7.76 4.59 8.34
C LEU A 126 -7.28 3.69 9.48
N GLU A 127 -6.34 2.80 9.17
CA GLU A 127 -5.59 2.05 10.16
C GLU A 127 -4.10 2.39 10.03
N PHE A 128 -3.49 2.86 11.12
CA PHE A 128 -2.11 3.35 11.11
C PHE A 128 -1.25 2.53 12.08
N LEU A 129 -0.22 1.86 11.55
CA LEU A 129 0.71 1.02 12.30
C LEU A 129 2.09 1.67 12.38
N ALA A 130 2.53 2.01 13.59
CA ALA A 130 3.90 2.47 13.85
C ALA A 130 4.78 1.28 14.25
N LEU A 131 5.59 0.79 13.31
CA LEU A 131 6.32 -0.47 13.45
C LEU A 131 7.83 -0.33 13.68
N ARG A 132 8.36 0.89 13.82
CA ARG A 132 9.79 1.14 14.05
C ARG A 132 10.43 0.27 15.14
N LYS A 133 9.70 -0.02 16.23
CA LYS A 133 10.20 -0.80 17.38
C LYS A 133 10.35 -2.31 17.13
N TYR A 134 9.80 -2.83 16.05
CA TYR A 134 9.81 -4.25 15.73
C TYR A 134 10.98 -4.61 14.80
N THR A 135 11.41 -5.88 14.82
CA THR A 135 12.41 -6.39 13.87
C THR A 135 11.81 -6.53 12.47
N PRO A 136 12.64 -6.56 11.39
CA PRO A 136 12.19 -6.86 10.04
C PRO A 136 11.22 -8.06 9.93
N GLU A 137 11.52 -9.20 10.56
CA GLU A 137 10.63 -10.38 10.55
C GLU A 137 9.27 -10.08 11.17
N GLN A 138 9.29 -9.41 12.34
CA GLN A 138 8.08 -9.05 13.04
C GLN A 138 7.25 -8.07 12.22
N ARG A 139 7.88 -7.09 11.55
CA ARG A 139 7.20 -6.15 10.66
C ARG A 139 6.52 -6.88 9.52
N ILE A 140 7.22 -7.76 8.80
CA ILE A 140 6.65 -8.56 7.72
C ILE A 140 5.43 -9.33 8.23
N ARG A 141 5.55 -10.02 9.37
CA ARG A 141 4.44 -10.81 9.91
C ARG A 141 3.26 -9.95 10.34
N ILE A 142 3.50 -8.81 11.00
CA ILE A 142 2.44 -7.88 11.40
C ILE A 142 1.70 -7.35 10.17
N VAL A 143 2.44 -6.89 9.15
CA VAL A 143 1.86 -6.36 7.90
C VAL A 143 1.06 -7.44 7.17
N GLU A 144 1.59 -8.65 7.06
CA GLU A 144 0.88 -9.78 6.45
C GLU A 144 -0.44 -10.06 7.17
N GLN A 145 -0.43 -10.14 8.51
CA GLN A 145 -1.65 -10.37 9.27
C GLN A 145 -2.65 -9.21 9.13
N ALA A 146 -2.18 -7.96 9.13
CA ALA A 146 -3.03 -6.80 8.91
C ALA A 146 -3.69 -6.83 7.53
N ILE A 147 -2.95 -7.18 6.47
CA ILE A 147 -3.49 -7.29 5.11
C ILE A 147 -4.57 -8.38 5.02
N TYR A 148 -4.34 -9.56 5.60
CA TYR A 148 -5.29 -10.67 5.49
C TYR A 148 -6.55 -10.53 6.37
N HIS A 149 -6.47 -9.78 7.47
CA HIS A 149 -7.57 -9.69 8.45
C HIS A 149 -8.28 -8.33 8.45
N THR A 150 -7.82 -7.36 7.66
CA THR A 150 -8.51 -6.07 7.51
C THR A 150 -9.54 -6.16 6.38
N PRO A 151 -10.85 -6.14 6.68
CA PRO A 151 -11.88 -6.16 5.65
C PRO A 151 -11.86 -4.85 4.86
N ASN A 152 -12.35 -4.91 3.62
CA ASN A 152 -12.53 -3.76 2.74
C ASN A 152 -11.25 -2.96 2.45
N LEU A 153 -10.09 -3.60 2.54
CA LEU A 153 -8.80 -2.99 2.25
C LEU A 153 -8.65 -2.68 0.76
N GLY A 154 -8.40 -1.40 0.44
CA GLY A 154 -8.20 -0.93 -0.92
C GLY A 154 -6.85 -0.28 -1.19
N LEU A 155 -6.19 0.25 -0.16
CA LEU A 155 -4.86 0.82 -0.26
C LEU A 155 -4.00 0.41 0.94
N VAL A 156 -2.79 -0.05 0.64
CA VAL A 156 -1.75 -0.32 1.63
C VAL A 156 -0.57 0.58 1.34
N VAL A 157 -0.10 1.29 2.36
CA VAL A 157 1.10 2.13 2.31
C VAL A 157 2.13 1.56 3.26
N ILE A 158 3.34 1.35 2.77
CA ILE A 158 4.51 0.99 3.58
C ILE A 158 5.54 2.11 3.41
N ASP A 159 5.63 2.99 4.41
CA ASP A 159 6.63 4.05 4.49
C ASP A 159 7.87 3.51 5.21
N GLY A 160 8.97 3.38 4.46
CA GLY A 160 10.21 2.73 4.92
C GLY A 160 10.37 1.27 4.50
N ILE A 161 9.93 0.89 3.29
CA ILE A 161 10.02 -0.49 2.77
C ILE A 161 11.41 -1.14 2.90
N ARG A 162 12.49 -0.35 2.87
CA ARG A 162 13.86 -0.85 3.04
C ARG A 162 14.06 -1.50 4.42
N ASP A 163 13.43 -0.96 5.45
CA ASP A 163 13.60 -1.48 6.80
C ASP A 163 12.80 -2.77 7.06
N MET A 164 12.15 -3.31 6.03
CA MET A 164 11.50 -4.62 6.05
C MET A 164 12.48 -5.76 5.82
N VAL A 165 13.72 -5.46 5.42
CA VAL A 165 14.80 -6.44 5.22
C VAL A 165 16.03 -6.03 6.03
N TYR A 166 16.82 -7.00 6.48
CA TYR A 166 18.17 -6.71 6.97
C TYR A 166 19.06 -6.31 5.79
N ASP A 167 19.94 -5.33 5.99
CA ASP A 167 20.95 -4.90 5.02
C ASP A 167 21.95 -6.03 4.68
#